data_AF-A0A7V3PXW9-F1
#
_entry.id   AF-A0A7V3PXW9-F1
#
_cell.length_a   1.000
_cell.length_b   1.000
_cell.length_c   1.000
_cell.angle_alpha   90.00
_cell.angle_beta   90.00
_cell.angle_gamma   90.00
#
_symmetry.space_group_name_H-M   'P 1'
#
loop_
_entity.id
_entity.type
_entity.pdbx_description
1 polymer ?
#
loop_
_entity_poly.entity_id
_entity_poly.type
_entity_poly.pdbx_seq_one_letter_code
_entity_poly.pdbx_strand_id
1 'polypeptide(L)' 'MLEIKLPIRLRISVLSLGGQLKNTVCFAQGRRAYLSPENGNLEAPENFIRFEKVVRRFLKEKPRVISYDMHPGYV' A
#
# COMPACT_ATOMS: atom_id res chain seq x y z
N MET A 1 9.95 -6.90 0.00
CA MET A 1 9.01 -6.28 -0.93
C MET A 1 9.14 -7.01 -2.25
N LEU A 2 8.01 -7.30 -2.87
CA LEU A 2 7.98 -7.88 -4.21
C LEU A 2 7.92 -6.75 -5.23
N GLU A 3 8.82 -6.76 -6.21
CA GLU A 3 8.75 -5.84 -7.36
C GLU A 3 7.91 -6.47 -8.48
N ILE A 4 7.01 -5.68 -9.05
CA ILE A 4 6.15 -6.06 -10.16
C ILE A 4 6.35 -5.06 -11.30
N LYS A 5 6.64 -5.56 -12.51
CA LYS A 5 6.71 -4.74 -13.72
C LYS A 5 5.30 -4.48 -14.24
N LEU A 6 4.93 -3.21 -14.35
CA LEU A 6 3.62 -2.80 -14.85
C LEU A 6 3.57 -2.85 -16.39
N PRO A 7 2.44 -3.28 -16.97
CA PRO A 7 2.24 -3.29 -18.42
C PRO A 7 2.13 -1.86 -18.98
N ILE A 8 1.67 -0.91 -18.15
CA ILE A 8 1.54 0.52 -18.48
C ILE A 8 2.46 1.39 -17.62
N ARG A 9 2.79 2.59 -18.12
CA ARG A 9 3.50 3.60 -17.35
C ARG A 9 2.50 4.50 -16.62
N LEU A 10 2.54 4.52 -15.29
CA LEU A 10 1.80 5.47 -14.48
C LEU A 10 2.36 6.89 -14.65
N ARG A 11 1.47 7.86 -14.87
CA ARG A 11 1.81 9.30 -14.95
C ARG A 11 1.97 9.94 -13.57
N ILE A 12 1.37 9.33 -12.55
CA ILE A 12 1.29 9.83 -11.18
C ILE A 12 1.68 8.66 -10.26
N SER A 13 2.53 8.91 -9.26
CA SER A 13 2.88 7.89 -8.26
C SER A 13 1.72 7.67 -7.29
N VAL A 14 1.44 6.41 -6.98
CA VAL A 14 0.30 6.00 -6.15
C VAL A 14 0.78 5.15 -5.00
N LEU A 15 0.29 5.43 -3.80
CA LEU A 15 0.36 4.54 -2.65
C LEU A 15 -1.03 3.95 -2.39
N SER A 16 -1.18 2.65 -2.57
CA SER A 16 -2.44 1.93 -2.32
C SER A 16 -2.40 1.25 -0.96
N LEU A 17 -3.38 1.52 -0.10
CA LEU A 17 -3.44 1.01 1.27
C LEU A 17 -3.98 -0.43 1.38
N GLY A 18 -4.62 -0.94 0.31
CA GLY A 18 -5.23 -2.26 0.30
C GLY A 18 -6.57 -2.30 1.04
N GLY A 19 -7.01 -3.50 1.42
CA GLY A 19 -8.22 -3.72 2.23
C GLY A 19 -7.90 -4.18 3.65
N GLN A 20 -8.94 -4.44 4.45
CA GLN A 20 -8.85 -4.77 5.88
C GLN A 20 -8.17 -6.12 6.17
N LEU A 21 -8.55 -7.17 5.45
CA LEU A 21 -8.07 -8.54 5.66
C LEU A 21 -6.93 -8.87 4.70
N LYS A 22 -5.98 -9.67 5.20
CA LYS A 22 -4.76 -10.05 4.46
C LYS A 22 -4.11 -8.83 3.80
N ASN A 23 -4.05 -7.73 4.57
CA ASN A 23 -3.70 -6.43 4.04
C ASN A 23 -2.32 -6.45 3.39
N THR A 24 -2.20 -5.81 2.23
CA THR A 24 -0.92 -5.49 1.59
C THR A 24 -0.97 -4.06 1.09
N VAL A 25 0.16 -3.37 1.19
CA VAL A 25 0.33 -1.98 0.74
C VAL A 25 1.22 -1.97 -0.49
N CYS A 26 0.89 -1.15 -1.47
CA CYS A 26 1.62 -1.07 -2.73
C CYS A 26 2.02 0.36 -3.04
N PHE A 27 3.30 0.60 -3.34
CA PHE A 27 3.75 1.84 -3.95
C PHE A 27 4.06 1.61 -5.43
N ALA A 28 3.48 2.42 -6.31
CA ALA A 28 3.68 2.31 -7.74
C ALA A 28 4.12 3.64 -8.36
N GLN A 29 5.15 3.58 -9.20
CA GLN A 29 5.67 4.75 -9.92
C GLN A 29 6.27 4.33 -11.26
N GLY A 30 5.94 5.09 -12.32
CA GLY A 30 6.43 4.80 -13.66
C GLY A 30 5.97 3.41 -14.11
N ARG A 31 6.90 2.47 -14.32
CA ARG A 31 6.60 1.11 -14.79
C ARG A 31 6.79 0.02 -13.72
N ARG A 32 6.88 0.40 -12.45
CA ARG A 32 7.13 -0.53 -11.35
C ARG A 32 6.10 -0.33 -10.24
N ALA A 33 5.79 -1.44 -9.59
CA ALA A 33 5.02 -1.49 -8.35
C ALA A 33 5.80 -2.31 -7.32
N TYR A 34 5.77 -1.86 -6.07
CA TYR A 34 6.46 -2.47 -4.94
C TYR A 34 5.41 -2.87 -3.91
N LEU A 35 5.15 -4.18 -3.81
CA LEU A 35 4.18 -4.74 -2.89
C LEU A 35 4.86 -5.10 -1.56
N SER A 36 4.23 -4.70 -0.45
CA SER A 36 4.66 -5.12 0.88
C SER A 36 4.40 -6.62 1.10
N PRO A 37 5.07 -7.24 2.09
CA PRO A 37 4.56 -8.45 2.71
C PRO A 37 3.14 -8.23 3.26
N GLU A 38 2.45 -9.33 3.55
CA GLU A 38 1.15 -9.30 4.23
C GLU A 38 1.27 -8.69 5.63
N ASN A 39 0.36 -7.77 5.96
CA ASN A 39 0.24 -7.13 7.27
C ASN A 39 -0.82 -7.79 8.17
N GLY A 40 -1.68 -8.66 7.64
CA GLY A 40 -2.72 -9.38 8.38
C GLY A 40 -4.08 -8.66 8.39
N ASN A 41 -4.89 -8.89 9.43
CA ASN A 41 -6.13 -8.15 9.70
C ASN A 41 -5.83 -6.85 10.45
N LEU A 42 -6.20 -5.69 9.90
CA LEU A 42 -5.89 -4.38 10.46
C LEU A 42 -6.63 -4.02 11.76
N GLU A 43 -7.68 -4.76 12.15
CA GLU A 43 -8.28 -4.64 13.48
C GLU A 43 -7.36 -5.07 14.62
N ALA A 44 -6.39 -5.96 14.33
CA ALA A 44 -5.43 -6.38 15.34
C ALA A 44 -4.36 -5.29 15.52
N PRO A 45 -4.14 -4.76 16.73
CA PRO A 45 -3.20 -3.66 16.97
C PRO A 45 -1.78 -3.93 16.44
N GLU A 46 -1.28 -5.16 16.57
CA GLU A 46 0.05 -5.54 16.11
C GLU A 46 0.17 -5.48 14.58
N ASN A 47 -0.90 -5.85 13.88
CA ASN A 47 -0.99 -5.78 12.43
C ASN A 47 -1.09 -4.32 11.96
N PHE A 48 -1.85 -3.49 12.66
CA PHE A 48 -1.94 -2.06 12.37
C PHE A 48 -0.58 -1.36 12.54
N ILE A 49 0.20 -1.70 13.58
CA ILE A 49 1.56 -1.19 13.76
C ILE A 49 2.49 -1.61 12.61
N ARG A 50 2.36 -2.85 12.11
CA ARG A 50 3.13 -3.33 10.93
C ARG A 50 2.73 -2.54 9.68
N PHE A 51 1.43 -2.38 9.44
CA PHE A 51 0.88 -1.58 8.36
C PHE A 51 1.41 -0.14 8.39
N GLU A 52 1.33 0.55 9.54
CA GLU A 52 1.83 1.91 9.69
C GLU A 52 3.33 2.02 9.36
N LYS A 53 4.15 1.06 9.79
CA LYS A 53 5.59 1.04 9.47
C LYS A 53 5.82 0.94 7.96
N VAL A 54 5.04 0.11 7.27
CA VAL A 54 5.11 -0.03 5.80
C VAL A 54 4.65 1.24 5.11
N VAL A 55 3.52 1.81 5.51
CA VAL A 55 2.98 3.07 4.96
C VAL A 55 3.98 4.22 5.16
N ARG A 56 4.52 4.40 6.36
CA ARG A 56 5.53 5.43 6.67
C ARG A 56 6.79 5.26 5.83
N ARG A 57 7.19 4.02 5.51
CA ARG A 57 8.32 3.78 4.61
C ARG A 57 8.00 4.26 3.19
N PHE A 58 6.84 3.95 2.64
CA PHE A 58 6.46 4.37 1.30
C PHE A 58 6.10 5.85 1.18
N LEU A 59 5.64 6.50 2.25
CA LEU A 59 5.40 7.94 2.26
C LEU A 59 6.69 8.76 2.03
N LYS A 60 7.86 8.20 2.34
CA LYS A 60 9.17 8.83 2.03
C LYS A 60 9.42 8.97 0.53
N GLU A 61 8.79 8.13 -0.29
CA GLU A 61 8.84 8.20 -1.76
C GLU A 61 7.94 9.33 -2.32
N LYS A 62 7.22 10.06 -1.45
CA LYS A 62 6.36 11.18 -1.79
C LYS A 62 5.32 10.80 -2.87
N PRO A 63 4.46 9.78 -2.62
CA PRO A 63 3.38 9.45 -3.53
C PRO A 63 2.49 10.67 -3.77
N ARG A 64 2.03 10.84 -5.01
CA ARG A 64 1.17 11.97 -5.37
C ARG A 64 -0.30 11.69 -5.06
N VAL A 65 -0.68 10.42 -4.99
CA VAL A 65 -2.04 9.97 -4.69
C VAL A 65 -1.98 8.82 -3.69
N ILE A 66 -2.95 8.79 -2.78
CA ILE A 66 -3.22 7.63 -1.93
C ILE A 66 -4.55 7.03 -2.37
N SER A 67 -4.59 5.72 -2.61
CA SER A 67 -5.83 4.99 -2.91
C SER A 67 -6.16 4.00 -1.80
N TYR A 68 -7.45 3.84 -1.53
CA TYR A 68 -7.98 3.00 -0.46
C TYR A 68 -9.34 2.42 -0.88
N ASP A 69 -9.80 1.40 -0.17
CA ASP A 69 -11.11 0.79 -0.41
C ASP A 69 -12.25 1.77 -0.03
N MET A 70 -13.38 1.70 -0.73
CA MET A 70 -14.52 2.59 -0.46
C MET A 70 -15.35 2.17 0.76
N HIS A 71 -15.08 1.00 1.36
CA HIS A 71 -15.82 0.54 2.53
C HIS A 71 -15.62 1.50 3.72
N PRO A 72 -16.68 2.17 4.21
CA PRO A 72 -16.55 3.24 5.20
C PRO A 72 -16.13 2.77 6.60
N GLY A 73 -16.29 1.47 6.87
CA GLY A 73 -15.90 0.84 8.13
C GLY A 73 -14.52 0.19 8.14
N TYR A 74 -13.71 0.33 7.07
CA TYR A 74 -12.32 -0.10 7.14
C TYR A 74 -11.52 0.85 8.02
N VAL A 75 -10.57 0.28 8.76
CA VAL A 75 -9.70 0.97 9.71
C VAL A 75 -8.67 1.83 8.97
#